data_AF-A0A1Q7V1G8-F1
#
_entry.id   AF-A0A1Q7V1G8-F1
#
_cell.length_a   1.000
_cell.length_b   1.000
_cell.length_c   1.000
_cell.angle_alpha   90.00
_cell.angle_beta   90.00
_cell.angle_gamma   90.00
#
_symmetry.space_group_name_H-M   'P 1'
#
loop_
_entity.id
_entity.type
_entity.pdbx_description
1 polymer ?
#
loop_
_entity_poly.entity_id
_entity_poly.type
_entity_poly.pdbx_seq_one_letter_code
_entity_poly.pdbx_strand_id
1 'polypeptide(L)'
;MTVKSSARARLVVFFASIVLLAQAGVAATITNRTLTPTRKQRKVVETRRVRRHMRHLARSRRVRSRTVTALKRRHYYERFYASSYASDVTDGDAIAGENLVVRQAAIDALGSMNGTVLAIEPTSGRILAMVNQKLALSSGAQPCSTIKLSVALAALSEGIITKETQVRLGGRSHMNLTLALAHSNNAYFEALGRQLGFDKVAHYAHLYGLGERAGYHIPGEQPGVYPEEEISSKLGGVGRMCSFGEGISMTPLQVGALVTAIANGGTLYYLQHPTTPAAVANFQPVVKRRLNIGGLIPELSDGMAGAVEYGTARRLLANFNEEEILGKTGTCSRAGTRYGWFASYANTNFGRVVVVVFLEGGRPTFGPKAAEIAGRMYHNLYSHDFFAEKPAVPEAPAPVVPAAGETSTSD
;
A
#
# COMPACT_ATOMS: atom_id res chain seq x y z
N MET A 1 -59.48 -16.04 -5.83
CA MET A 1 -59.57 -17.09 -6.86
C MET A 1 -58.25 -17.11 -7.62
N THR A 2 -57.29 -17.96 -7.20
CA THR A 2 -56.87 -19.22 -7.88
C THR A 2 -56.30 -18.97 -9.30
N VAL A 3 -54.99 -18.80 -9.51
CA VAL A 3 -53.84 -19.76 -9.48
C VAL A 3 -53.85 -20.81 -10.61
N LYS A 4 -52.75 -20.80 -11.42
CA LYS A 4 -51.95 -21.88 -12.06
C LYS A 4 -51.90 -21.92 -13.60
N SER A 5 -50.69 -21.72 -14.15
CA SER A 5 -50.06 -22.39 -15.34
C SER A 5 -48.99 -21.44 -15.91
N SER A 6 -47.72 -21.76 -16.22
CA SER A 6 -46.90 -22.96 -16.13
C SER A 6 -45.41 -22.55 -16.19
N ALA A 7 -44.75 -22.36 -15.05
CA ALA A 7 -43.29 -22.17 -14.98
C ALA A 7 -42.51 -23.49 -14.74
N ARG A 8 -43.12 -24.64 -15.06
CA ARG A 8 -42.54 -25.99 -14.82
C ARG A 8 -41.95 -26.67 -16.05
N ALA A 9 -41.91 -26.02 -17.22
CA ALA A 9 -41.44 -26.65 -18.46
C ALA A 9 -39.93 -26.45 -18.77
N ARG A 10 -39.18 -25.66 -17.99
CA ARG A 10 -37.75 -25.40 -18.27
C ARG A 10 -36.76 -25.97 -17.25
N LEU A 11 -37.24 -26.60 -16.17
CA LEU A 11 -36.37 -27.25 -15.16
C LEU A 11 -36.22 -28.77 -15.36
N VAL A 12 -37.00 -29.38 -16.26
CA VAL A 12 -36.99 -30.85 -16.48
C VAL A 12 -35.95 -31.29 -17.51
N VAL A 13 -35.41 -30.38 -18.33
CA VAL A 13 -34.43 -30.74 -19.38
C VAL A 13 -32.98 -30.74 -18.87
N PHE A 14 -32.68 -30.10 -17.73
CA PHE A 14 -31.30 -30.05 -17.21
C PHE A 14 -30.97 -31.12 -16.15
N PHE A 15 -31.98 -31.78 -15.56
CA PHE A 15 -31.76 -32.86 -14.58
C PHE A 15 -31.81 -34.28 -15.17
N ALA A 16 -32.21 -34.45 -16.43
CA ALA A 16 -32.22 -35.75 -17.11
C ALA A 16 -30.84 -36.19 -17.63
N SER A 17 -29.85 -35.30 -17.69
CA SER A 17 -28.51 -35.57 -18.21
C SER A 17 -27.48 -35.94 -17.14
N ILE A 18 -27.82 -35.86 -15.84
CA ILE A 18 -26.90 -36.17 -14.73
C ILE A 18 -27.22 -37.52 -14.05
N VAL A 19 -28.40 -38.11 -14.30
CA VAL A 19 -28.82 -39.38 -13.65
C VAL A 19 -28.58 -40.63 -14.53
N LEU A 20 -28.11 -40.49 -15.78
CA LEU A 20 -27.84 -41.63 -16.68
C LEU A 20 -26.37 -42.04 -16.85
N LEU A 21 -25.44 -41.48 -16.06
CA LEU A 21 -24.02 -41.86 -16.07
C LEU A 21 -23.51 -42.49 -14.76
N ALA A 22 -24.43 -42.84 -13.86
CA ALA A 22 -24.12 -43.49 -12.57
C ALA A 22 -24.26 -45.03 -12.57
N GLN A 23 -24.42 -45.68 -13.73
CA GLN A 23 -24.45 -47.14 -13.81
C GLN A 23 -23.67 -47.67 -15.03
N ALA A 24 -22.34 -47.73 -14.90
CA ALA A 24 -21.48 -48.61 -15.70
C ALA A 24 -20.16 -48.85 -14.95
N GLY A 25 -20.26 -49.47 -13.77
CA GLY A 25 -19.10 -50.09 -13.12
C GLY A 25 -18.80 -51.41 -13.80
N VAL A 26 -17.80 -51.45 -14.69
CA VAL A 26 -17.17 -52.68 -15.15
C VAL A 26 -15.73 -52.69 -14.65
N ALA A 27 -15.49 -53.55 -13.67
CA ALA A 27 -14.16 -53.90 -13.20
C ALA A 27 -13.35 -54.52 -14.36
N ALA A 28 -12.28 -53.85 -14.77
CA ALA A 28 -11.30 -54.41 -15.69
C ALA A 28 -10.06 -54.85 -14.89
N THR A 29 -9.97 -56.16 -14.70
CA THR A 29 -8.86 -56.89 -14.10
C THR A 29 -7.56 -56.61 -14.88
N ILE A 30 -6.53 -56.06 -14.22
CA ILE A 30 -5.20 -55.92 -14.82
C ILE A 30 -4.51 -57.28 -14.79
N THR A 31 -4.60 -58.02 -15.89
CA THR A 31 -3.77 -59.21 -16.14
C THR A 31 -2.38 -58.79 -16.64
N ASN A 32 -1.34 -59.10 -15.85
CA ASN A 32 0.05 -58.97 -16.26
C ASN A 32 0.38 -60.01 -17.35
N ARG A 33 0.36 -59.59 -18.61
CA ARG A 33 0.84 -60.42 -19.72
C ARG A 33 2.30 -60.07 -20.01
N THR A 34 3.17 -61.00 -19.68
CA THR A 34 4.61 -60.97 -19.94
C THR A 34 4.84 -60.95 -21.46
N LEU A 35 5.40 -59.87 -21.99
CA LEU A 35 5.86 -59.80 -23.38
C LEU A 35 7.17 -60.57 -23.51
N THR A 36 7.16 -61.71 -24.20
CA THR A 36 8.34 -62.46 -24.61
C THR A 36 9.10 -61.69 -25.69
N PRO A 37 10.43 -61.44 -25.56
CA PRO A 37 11.16 -60.68 -26.56
C PRO A 37 11.73 -61.60 -27.65
N THR A 38 11.20 -61.51 -28.87
CA THR A 38 11.87 -62.03 -30.08
C THR A 38 12.94 -61.04 -30.54
N ARG A 39 14.17 -61.17 -30.03
CA ARG A 39 15.30 -60.31 -30.41
C ARG A 39 16.14 -60.96 -31.52
N LYS A 40 15.94 -60.56 -32.79
CA LYS A 40 17.01 -60.66 -33.80
C LYS A 40 18.14 -59.72 -33.37
N GLN A 41 19.32 -60.26 -33.05
CA GLN A 41 20.50 -59.45 -32.73
C GLN A 41 20.99 -58.71 -33.98
N ARG A 42 20.63 -57.43 -34.10
CA ARG A 42 21.25 -56.52 -35.06
C ARG A 42 22.63 -56.15 -34.50
N LYS A 43 23.71 -56.66 -35.11
CA LYS A 43 25.09 -56.34 -34.73
C LYS A 43 25.37 -54.88 -35.11
N VAL A 44 25.25 -53.97 -34.15
CA VAL A 44 25.58 -52.55 -34.36
C VAL A 44 27.10 -52.42 -34.41
N VAL A 45 27.65 -52.21 -35.61
CA VAL A 45 29.08 -51.89 -35.77
C VAL A 45 29.25 -50.39 -35.53
N GLU A 46 29.83 -50.07 -34.38
CA GLU A 46 30.06 -48.70 -33.95
C GLU A 46 31.15 -48.04 -34.83
N THR A 47 30.80 -46.98 -35.56
CA THR A 47 31.75 -46.31 -36.47
C THR A 47 32.85 -45.57 -35.69
N ARG A 48 34.04 -45.43 -36.29
CA ARG A 48 35.19 -44.72 -35.69
C ARG A 48 34.84 -43.30 -35.21
N ARG A 49 33.92 -42.61 -35.89
CA ARG A 49 33.41 -41.29 -35.49
C ARG A 49 32.61 -41.34 -34.19
N VAL A 50 31.71 -42.30 -34.02
CA VAL A 50 30.92 -42.48 -32.80
C VAL A 50 31.83 -42.80 -31.61
N ARG A 51 32.84 -43.65 -31.79
CA ARG A 51 33.86 -43.89 -30.75
C ARG A 51 34.67 -42.66 -30.38
N ARG A 52 35.06 -41.82 -31.34
CA ARG A 52 35.76 -40.56 -31.03
C ARG A 52 34.87 -39.59 -30.27
N HIS A 53 33.60 -39.47 -30.65
CA HIS A 53 32.64 -38.62 -29.97
C HIS A 53 32.37 -39.10 -28.53
N MET A 54 32.18 -40.41 -28.34
CA MET A 54 32.02 -41.02 -27.02
C MET A 54 33.28 -40.86 -26.15
N ARG A 55 34.49 -40.97 -26.72
CA ARG A 55 35.74 -40.68 -26.00
C ARG A 55 35.88 -39.21 -25.62
N HIS A 56 35.40 -38.29 -26.46
CA HIS A 56 35.36 -36.86 -26.15
C HIS A 56 34.39 -36.57 -25.00
N LEU A 57 33.20 -37.16 -25.03
CA LEU A 57 32.20 -37.07 -23.96
C LEU A 57 32.67 -37.73 -22.65
N ALA A 58 33.41 -38.85 -22.75
CA ALA A 58 34.01 -39.51 -21.60
C ALA A 58 35.18 -38.71 -21.01
N ARG A 59 35.98 -38.02 -21.84
CA ARG A 59 37.02 -37.09 -21.40
C ARG A 59 36.44 -35.81 -20.81
N SER A 60 35.34 -35.26 -21.35
CA SER A 60 34.66 -34.10 -20.76
C SER A 60 33.93 -34.43 -19.46
N ARG A 61 33.73 -35.71 -19.14
CA ARG A 61 33.15 -36.18 -17.87
C ARG A 61 34.20 -36.51 -16.79
N ARG A 62 35.50 -36.53 -17.11
CA ARG A 62 36.56 -36.72 -16.11
C ARG A 62 37.14 -35.37 -15.67
N VAL A 63 36.84 -35.03 -14.42
CA VAL A 63 37.42 -33.95 -13.61
C VAL A 63 37.13 -32.54 -14.13
N ARG A 64 35.86 -32.14 -14.06
CA ARG A 64 35.61 -30.86 -13.38
C ARG A 64 35.68 -31.19 -11.90
N SER A 65 36.79 -30.90 -11.24
CA SER A 65 36.73 -30.67 -9.81
C SER A 65 35.58 -29.68 -9.63
N ARG A 66 34.55 -30.09 -8.88
CA ARG A 66 33.66 -29.10 -8.32
C ARG A 66 34.56 -28.32 -7.38
N THR A 67 35.17 -27.25 -7.87
CA THR A 67 35.42 -26.09 -7.03
C THR A 67 34.02 -25.72 -6.55
N VAL A 68 33.63 -26.31 -5.43
CA VAL A 68 32.65 -25.71 -4.56
C VAL A 68 33.37 -24.45 -4.11
N THR A 69 33.29 -23.39 -4.92
CA THR A 69 33.34 -22.04 -4.37
C THR A 69 32.19 -22.04 -3.39
N ALA A 70 32.50 -22.36 -2.14
CA ALA A 70 31.71 -21.98 -1.02
C ALA A 70 31.63 -20.46 -1.15
N LEU A 71 30.59 -19.99 -1.84
CA LEU A 71 30.11 -18.63 -1.66
C LEU A 71 29.87 -18.57 -0.18
N LYS A 72 30.84 -18.01 0.57
CA LYS A 72 30.62 -17.59 1.94
C LYS A 72 29.40 -16.69 1.82
N ARG A 73 28.22 -17.24 2.11
CA ARG A 73 27.04 -16.44 2.40
C ARG A 73 27.48 -15.64 3.61
N ARG A 74 28.04 -14.46 3.36
CA ARG A 74 28.24 -13.47 4.40
C ARG A 74 26.83 -13.21 4.89
N HIS A 75 26.46 -13.85 5.99
CA HIS A 75 25.24 -13.51 6.70
C HIS A 75 25.47 -12.09 7.18
N TYR A 76 25.04 -11.12 6.37
CA TYR A 76 25.02 -9.73 6.75
C TYR A 76 23.96 -9.62 7.83
N TYR A 77 24.38 -9.74 9.08
CA TYR A 77 23.53 -9.44 10.22
C TYR A 77 23.47 -7.92 10.33
N GLU A 78 22.33 -7.34 9.92
CA GLU A 78 22.01 -5.97 10.31
C GLU A 78 22.02 -5.89 11.84
N ARG A 79 22.88 -5.02 12.36
CA ARG A 79 22.95 -4.66 13.76
C ARG A 79 22.05 -3.45 13.96
N PHE A 80 21.10 -3.58 14.89
CA PHE A 80 20.20 -2.51 15.25
C PHE A 80 20.52 -1.99 16.65
N TYR A 81 20.53 -0.67 16.81
CA TYR A 81 20.83 0.00 18.07
C TYR A 81 19.59 0.68 18.65
N ALA A 82 18.62 1.05 17.81
CA ALA A 82 17.36 1.63 18.26
C ALA A 82 16.44 0.58 18.91
N SER A 83 15.86 0.94 20.06
CA SER A 83 14.81 0.13 20.69
C SER A 83 13.57 0.08 19.79
N SER A 84 12.96 -1.10 19.69
CA SER A 84 11.68 -1.28 18.98
C SER A 84 10.48 -1.00 19.86
N TYR A 85 10.71 -0.77 21.17
CA TYR A 85 9.67 -0.57 22.15
C TYR A 85 9.94 0.69 22.97
N ALA A 86 8.87 1.36 23.38
CA ALA A 86 8.87 2.57 24.20
C ALA A 86 7.74 2.47 25.25
N SER A 87 7.97 3.02 26.44
CA SER A 87 6.98 3.09 27.53
C SER A 87 6.14 4.37 27.48
N ASP A 88 6.69 5.43 26.90
CA ASP A 88 6.22 6.82 27.11
C ASP A 88 5.72 7.42 25.78
N VAL A 89 5.00 6.63 24.97
CA VAL A 89 4.60 7.02 23.60
C VAL A 89 3.55 8.13 23.56
N THR A 90 2.92 8.47 24.68
CA THR A 90 1.93 9.55 24.78
C THR A 90 2.44 10.80 25.52
N ASP A 91 3.68 10.76 26.00
CA ASP A 91 4.21 11.79 26.88
C ASP A 91 4.40 13.11 26.14
N GLY A 92 3.76 14.16 26.65
CA GLY A 92 3.81 15.51 26.07
C GLY A 92 2.84 15.74 24.90
N ASP A 93 1.98 14.77 24.57
CA ASP A 93 0.96 14.96 23.52
C ASP A 93 -0.10 16.00 23.94
N ALA A 94 -0.41 16.94 23.05
CA ALA A 94 -1.53 17.87 23.19
C ALA A 94 -2.83 17.22 22.71
N ILE A 95 -3.71 16.82 23.63
CA ILE A 95 -4.87 15.95 23.32
C ILE A 95 -6.23 16.66 23.29
N ALA A 96 -6.30 17.90 23.77
CA ALA A 96 -7.59 18.52 24.15
C ALA A 96 -8.56 18.81 22.98
N GLY A 97 -8.10 18.77 21.72
CA GLY A 97 -8.99 18.85 20.56
C GLY A 97 -9.03 17.60 19.66
N GLU A 98 -8.40 16.52 20.11
CA GLU A 98 -8.47 15.21 19.47
C GLU A 98 -9.79 14.50 19.78
N ASN A 99 -10.18 13.54 18.93
CA ASN A 99 -11.27 12.62 19.22
C ASN A 99 -10.74 11.51 20.14
N LEU A 100 -11.23 11.47 21.38
CA LEU A 100 -10.75 10.53 22.40
C LEU A 100 -10.96 9.06 22.04
N VAL A 101 -12.03 8.72 21.32
CA VAL A 101 -12.28 7.33 20.85
C VAL A 101 -11.24 6.95 19.80
N VAL A 102 -10.99 7.83 18.83
CA VAL A 102 -9.99 7.61 17.78
C VAL A 102 -8.58 7.55 18.39
N ARG A 103 -8.30 8.40 19.37
CA ARG A 103 -7.03 8.40 20.08
C ARG A 103 -6.82 7.11 20.87
N GLN A 104 -7.81 6.66 21.62
CA GLN A 104 -7.72 5.41 22.39
C GLN A 104 -7.48 4.23 21.44
N ALA A 105 -8.22 4.15 20.33
CA ALA A 105 -8.01 3.13 19.30
C ALA A 105 -6.57 3.13 18.76
N ALA A 106 -5.96 4.31 18.57
CA ALA A 106 -4.59 4.44 18.12
C ALA A 106 -3.55 4.02 19.19
N ILE A 107 -3.78 4.37 20.47
CA ILE A 107 -2.93 3.96 21.59
C ILE A 107 -2.94 2.43 21.74
N ASP A 108 -4.13 1.83 21.77
CA ASP A 108 -4.31 0.38 21.92
C ASP A 108 -3.68 -0.39 20.75
N ALA A 109 -3.81 0.15 19.52
CA ALA A 109 -3.25 -0.46 18.34
C ALA A 109 -1.71 -0.43 18.32
N LEU A 110 -1.11 0.71 18.71
CA LEU A 110 0.34 0.91 18.76
C LEU A 110 0.99 0.06 19.86
N GLY A 111 0.32 -0.03 21.02
CA GLY A 111 0.84 -0.71 22.20
C GLY A 111 2.20 -0.12 22.63
N SER A 112 3.16 -0.99 22.92
CA SER A 112 4.50 -0.57 23.35
C SER A 112 5.48 -0.35 22.21
N MET A 113 5.06 -0.37 20.94
CA MET A 113 5.97 -0.20 19.80
C MET A 113 6.48 1.24 19.74
N ASN A 114 7.79 1.40 19.52
CA ASN A 114 8.37 2.72 19.31
C ASN A 114 7.95 3.26 17.94
N GLY A 115 6.99 4.18 17.95
CA GLY A 115 6.34 4.67 16.74
C GLY A 115 5.27 5.72 17.02
N THR A 116 4.59 6.14 15.96
CA THR A 116 3.48 7.10 15.96
C THR A 116 2.35 6.58 15.09
N VAL A 117 1.13 6.97 15.46
CA VAL A 117 -0.10 6.70 14.72
C VAL A 117 -0.85 8.01 14.50
N LEU A 118 -1.19 8.28 13.24
CA LEU A 118 -2.02 9.41 12.83
C LEU A 118 -3.37 8.92 12.32
N ALA A 119 -4.44 9.58 12.74
CA ALA A 119 -5.77 9.47 12.15
C ALA A 119 -6.17 10.83 11.56
N ILE A 120 -6.49 10.87 10.26
CA ILE A 120 -6.81 12.12 9.56
C ILE A 120 -8.17 11.95 8.86
N GLU A 121 -9.04 12.95 9.00
CA GLU A 121 -10.27 13.07 8.22
C GLU A 121 -9.93 13.64 6.84
N PRO A 122 -10.06 12.85 5.76
CA PRO A 122 -9.51 13.23 4.47
C PRO A 122 -10.30 14.34 3.77
N THR A 123 -11.58 14.53 4.12
CA THR A 123 -12.43 15.57 3.51
C THR A 123 -12.14 16.98 4.04
N SER A 124 -11.44 17.10 5.18
CA SER A 124 -11.18 18.38 5.86
C SER A 124 -9.71 18.64 6.17
N GLY A 125 -8.86 17.60 6.20
CA GLY A 125 -7.48 17.70 6.70
C GLY A 125 -7.38 17.77 8.23
N ARG A 126 -8.49 17.57 8.96
CA ARG A 126 -8.47 17.54 10.42
C ARG A 126 -7.74 16.29 10.91
N ILE A 127 -6.76 16.49 11.78
CA ILE A 127 -6.14 15.40 12.53
C ILE A 127 -7.11 15.03 13.67
N LEU A 128 -7.66 13.82 13.58
CA LEU A 128 -8.58 13.28 14.58
C LEU A 128 -7.82 12.76 15.81
N ALA A 129 -6.64 12.19 15.62
CA ALA A 129 -5.72 11.79 16.68
C ALA A 129 -4.27 11.76 16.19
N MET A 130 -3.33 12.15 17.05
CA MET A 130 -1.89 12.03 16.83
C MET A 130 -1.24 11.47 18.10
N VAL A 131 -0.89 10.18 18.06
CA VAL A 131 -0.20 9.50 19.16
C VAL A 131 1.31 9.57 18.94
N ASN A 132 2.08 9.93 19.96
CA ASN A 132 3.51 10.23 19.88
C ASN A 132 3.79 11.42 18.94
N GLN A 133 3.28 12.59 19.34
CA GLN A 133 3.39 13.84 18.59
C GLN A 133 4.86 14.22 18.39
N LYS A 134 5.74 13.93 19.35
CA LYS A 134 7.19 14.15 19.22
C LYS A 134 7.76 13.46 17.98
N LEU A 135 7.39 12.20 17.73
CA LEU A 135 7.85 11.47 16.54
C LEU A 135 7.11 11.91 15.28
N ALA A 136 5.79 12.13 15.36
CA ALA A 136 4.98 12.61 14.24
C ALA A 136 5.49 13.94 13.65
N LEU A 137 5.90 14.87 14.53
CA LEU A 137 6.33 16.22 14.18
C LEU A 137 7.85 16.33 13.93
N SER A 138 8.59 15.24 14.11
CA SER A 138 10.05 15.18 13.94
C SER A 138 10.49 15.48 12.49
N SER A 139 11.82 15.56 12.27
CA SER A 139 12.43 15.77 10.94
C SER A 139 12.16 14.66 9.92
N GLY A 140 11.38 13.64 10.31
CA GLY A 140 10.99 12.53 9.47
C GLY A 140 12.06 11.46 9.38
N ALA A 141 11.79 10.49 8.52
CA ALA A 141 12.75 9.45 8.19
C ALA A 141 12.61 9.10 6.71
N GLN A 142 13.51 8.23 6.24
CA GLN A 142 13.42 7.71 4.89
C GLN A 142 12.04 7.08 4.66
N PRO A 143 11.27 7.51 3.64
CA PRO A 143 9.91 7.00 3.39
C PRO A 143 9.90 5.54 2.93
N CYS A 144 11.08 4.98 2.63
CA CYS A 144 11.21 3.63 2.11
C CYS A 144 10.35 3.46 0.85
N SER A 145 9.46 2.46 0.83
CA SER A 145 8.56 2.20 -0.30
C SER A 145 7.24 2.99 -0.29
N THR A 146 6.97 3.86 0.68
CA THR A 146 5.75 4.72 0.61
C THR A 146 5.88 5.80 -0.47
N ILE A 147 7.11 6.20 -0.83
CA ILE A 147 7.41 7.12 -1.94
C ILE A 147 6.81 6.67 -3.28
N LYS A 148 6.60 5.36 -3.44
CA LYS A 148 6.05 4.75 -4.66
C LYS A 148 4.67 5.27 -5.01
N LEU A 149 3.89 5.76 -4.05
CA LEU A 149 2.61 6.42 -4.32
C LEU A 149 2.81 7.71 -5.15
N SER A 150 3.74 8.56 -4.73
CA SER A 150 4.11 9.78 -5.45
C SER A 150 4.62 9.46 -6.86
N VAL A 151 5.49 8.45 -6.99
CA VAL A 151 6.07 8.05 -8.28
C VAL A 151 5.03 7.46 -9.22
N ALA A 152 4.11 6.63 -8.70
CA ALA A 152 3.01 6.08 -9.48
C ALA A 152 2.11 7.19 -10.02
N LEU A 153 1.69 8.13 -9.17
CA LEU A 153 0.87 9.27 -9.59
C LEU A 153 1.58 10.15 -10.63
N ALA A 154 2.89 10.38 -10.47
CA ALA A 154 3.68 11.12 -11.46
C ALA A 154 3.70 10.39 -12.82
N ALA A 155 3.98 9.08 -12.83
CA ALA A 155 4.03 8.30 -14.07
C ALA A 155 2.66 8.19 -14.77
N LEU A 156 1.57 8.10 -13.99
CA LEU A 156 0.20 8.15 -14.50
C LEU A 156 -0.15 9.53 -15.08
N SER A 157 0.22 10.62 -14.38
CA SER A 157 -0.02 12.00 -14.82
C SER A 157 0.69 12.32 -16.12
N GLU A 158 1.90 11.79 -16.30
CA GLU A 158 2.70 11.92 -17.52
C GLU A 158 2.26 10.97 -18.65
N GLY A 159 1.26 10.11 -18.42
CA GLY A 159 0.78 9.14 -19.42
C GLY A 159 1.81 8.07 -19.79
N ILE A 160 2.85 7.87 -18.99
CA ILE A 160 3.91 6.87 -19.22
C ILE A 160 3.37 5.46 -19.01
N ILE A 161 2.42 5.32 -18.08
CA ILE A 161 1.78 4.05 -17.73
C ILE A 161 0.27 4.20 -17.58
N THR A 162 -0.41 3.06 -17.69
CA THR A 162 -1.73 2.74 -17.12
C THR A 162 -1.54 1.59 -16.13
N LYS A 163 -2.58 1.17 -15.43
CA LYS A 163 -2.50 0.04 -14.49
C LYS A 163 -2.20 -1.28 -15.20
N GLU A 164 -2.52 -1.40 -16.49
CA GLU A 164 -2.22 -2.58 -17.33
C GLU A 164 -0.83 -2.53 -17.98
N THR A 165 -0.21 -1.35 -18.10
CA THR A 165 1.08 -1.18 -18.80
C THR A 165 2.16 -2.10 -18.22
N GLN A 166 2.70 -2.99 -19.07
CA GLN A 166 3.74 -3.94 -18.70
C GLN A 166 5.14 -3.33 -18.82
N VAL A 167 5.70 -2.87 -17.69
CA VAL A 167 7.05 -2.30 -17.63
C VAL A 167 8.07 -3.42 -17.57
N ARG A 168 9.10 -3.33 -18.42
CA ARG A 168 10.20 -4.30 -18.47
C ARG A 168 11.15 -4.09 -17.28
N LEU A 169 11.37 -5.14 -16.50
CA LEU A 169 12.22 -5.11 -15.29
C LEU A 169 13.65 -5.64 -15.52
N GLY A 170 13.91 -6.17 -16.71
CA GLY A 170 15.16 -6.83 -17.08
C GLY A 170 14.93 -8.26 -17.59
N GLY A 171 15.80 -8.71 -18.51
CA GLY A 171 15.63 -10.02 -19.15
C GLY A 171 14.28 -10.15 -19.85
N ARG A 172 13.51 -11.18 -19.47
CA ARG A 172 12.12 -11.45 -19.91
C ARG A 172 11.05 -11.09 -18.86
N SER A 173 11.43 -10.40 -17.78
CA SER A 173 10.50 -10.05 -16.69
C SER A 173 9.78 -8.73 -17.00
N HIS A 174 8.46 -8.76 -16.83
CA HIS A 174 7.57 -7.62 -16.94
C HIS A 174 6.62 -7.60 -15.75
N MET A 175 6.13 -6.42 -15.39
CA MET A 175 5.15 -6.24 -14.33
C MET A 175 4.29 -5.01 -14.63
N ASN A 176 3.04 -5.03 -14.18
CA ASN A 176 2.13 -3.90 -14.26
C ASN A 176 2.06 -3.12 -12.94
N LEU A 177 1.38 -1.97 -12.93
CA LEU A 177 1.32 -1.09 -11.76
C LEU A 177 0.66 -1.78 -10.56
N THR A 178 -0.45 -2.50 -10.80
CA THR A 178 -1.21 -3.20 -9.75
C THR A 178 -0.32 -4.16 -8.95
N LEU A 179 0.40 -5.06 -9.64
CA LEU A 179 1.31 -5.99 -8.97
C LEU A 179 2.54 -5.28 -8.38
N ALA A 180 3.04 -4.24 -9.05
CA ALA A 180 4.19 -3.49 -8.57
C ALA A 180 3.89 -2.77 -7.25
N LEU A 181 2.71 -2.18 -7.08
CA LEU A 181 2.27 -1.56 -5.83
C LEU A 181 2.02 -2.62 -4.74
N ALA A 182 1.26 -3.67 -5.06
CA ALA A 182 0.89 -4.73 -4.12
C ALA A 182 2.13 -5.42 -3.50
N HIS A 183 3.09 -5.78 -4.35
CA HIS A 183 4.33 -6.44 -3.94
C HIS A 183 5.50 -5.47 -3.71
N SER A 184 5.27 -4.16 -3.86
CA SER A 184 6.29 -3.13 -3.66
C SER A 184 7.56 -3.37 -4.50
N ASN A 185 7.41 -3.67 -5.79
CA ASN A 185 8.53 -4.10 -6.64
C ASN A 185 9.52 -2.95 -6.91
N ASN A 186 10.75 -3.03 -6.40
CA ASN A 186 11.73 -1.95 -6.55
C ASN A 186 12.15 -1.71 -8.00
N ALA A 187 12.38 -2.78 -8.78
CA ALA A 187 12.85 -2.66 -10.17
C ALA A 187 11.84 -1.90 -11.05
N TYR A 188 10.53 -2.10 -10.81
CA TYR A 188 9.48 -1.37 -11.50
C TYR A 188 9.58 0.14 -11.24
N PHE A 189 9.65 0.55 -9.97
CA PHE A 189 9.73 1.96 -9.62
C PHE A 189 11.08 2.61 -9.94
N GLU A 190 12.18 1.85 -9.98
CA GLU A 190 13.45 2.32 -10.51
C GLU A 190 13.38 2.56 -12.03
N ALA A 191 12.68 1.70 -12.76
CA ALA A 191 12.46 1.88 -14.20
C ALA A 191 11.60 3.12 -14.47
N LEU A 192 10.52 3.33 -13.70
CA LEU A 192 9.70 4.54 -13.80
C LEU A 192 10.50 5.80 -13.46
N GLY A 193 11.26 5.78 -12.36
CA GLY A 193 12.10 6.92 -11.98
C GLY A 193 13.09 7.32 -13.07
N ARG A 194 13.72 6.34 -13.73
CA ARG A 194 14.61 6.58 -14.87
C ARG A 194 13.89 7.11 -16.12
N GLN A 195 12.64 6.71 -16.36
CA GLN A 195 11.84 7.20 -17.48
C GLN A 195 11.33 8.62 -17.25
N LEU A 196 10.95 8.94 -16.01
CA LEU A 196 10.51 10.28 -15.62
C LEU A 196 11.68 11.28 -15.62
N GLY A 197 12.84 10.86 -15.12
CA GLY A 197 13.97 11.75 -14.83
C GLY A 197 13.78 12.51 -13.51
N PHE A 198 14.88 13.00 -12.95
CA PHE A 198 14.89 13.65 -11.63
C PHE A 198 13.98 14.88 -11.57
N ASP A 199 14.06 15.77 -12.56
CA ASP A 199 13.31 17.04 -12.56
C ASP A 199 11.79 16.81 -12.43
N LYS A 200 11.23 15.84 -13.18
CA LYS A 200 9.82 15.50 -13.08
C LYS A 200 9.49 14.84 -11.75
N VAL A 201 10.33 13.93 -11.28
CA VAL A 201 10.14 13.25 -9.98
C VAL A 201 10.10 14.27 -8.84
N ALA A 202 11.04 15.22 -8.81
CA ALA A 202 11.09 16.29 -7.84
C ALA A 202 9.88 17.24 -7.98
N HIS A 203 9.54 17.64 -9.20
CA HIS A 203 8.38 18.48 -9.48
C HIS A 203 7.09 17.90 -8.89
N TYR A 204 6.78 16.64 -9.20
CA TYR A 204 5.57 15.99 -8.68
C TYR A 204 5.63 15.76 -7.17
N ALA A 205 6.80 15.40 -6.62
CA ALA A 205 6.95 15.26 -5.17
C ALA A 205 6.59 16.57 -4.44
N HIS A 206 7.10 17.71 -4.91
CA HIS A 206 6.75 19.02 -4.35
C HIS A 206 5.30 19.41 -4.62
N LEU A 207 4.76 19.08 -5.80
CA LEU A 207 3.35 19.29 -6.13
C LEU A 207 2.44 18.57 -5.12
N TYR A 208 2.84 17.38 -4.68
CA TYR A 208 2.13 16.57 -3.69
C TYR A 208 2.47 16.92 -2.23
N GLY A 209 3.29 17.94 -2.00
CA GLY A 209 3.61 18.50 -0.69
C GLY A 209 4.77 17.86 0.05
N LEU A 210 5.62 17.11 -0.66
CA LEU A 210 6.83 16.51 -0.10
C LEU A 210 7.96 17.55 -0.09
N GLY A 211 8.69 17.63 1.02
CA GLY A 211 9.73 18.64 1.28
C GLY A 211 9.21 19.96 1.85
N GLU A 212 7.90 20.10 2.07
CA GLU A 212 7.28 21.25 2.74
C GLU A 212 6.45 20.83 3.96
N ARG A 213 6.20 21.75 4.90
CA ARG A 213 5.29 21.51 6.02
C ARG A 213 3.90 21.14 5.50
N ALA A 214 3.33 20.08 6.05
CA ALA A 214 1.98 19.63 5.74
C ALA A 214 0.93 20.34 6.61
N GLY A 215 1.29 20.73 7.83
CA GLY A 215 0.40 21.35 8.80
C GLY A 215 0.13 22.84 8.58
N TYR A 216 -1.03 23.30 9.05
CA TYR A 216 -1.38 24.71 9.17
C TYR A 216 -0.90 25.24 10.52
N HIS A 217 0.33 25.78 10.55
CA HIS A 217 0.94 26.36 11.74
C HIS A 217 1.01 25.40 12.95
N ILE A 218 1.20 24.10 12.72
CA ILE A 218 1.35 23.12 13.81
C ILE A 218 2.71 23.36 14.51
N PRO A 219 2.72 23.72 15.80
CA PRO A 219 3.97 23.97 16.51
C PRO A 219 4.91 22.76 16.51
N GLY A 220 6.20 23.00 16.29
CA GLY A 220 7.22 21.95 16.29
C GLY A 220 7.33 21.14 15.00
N GLU A 221 6.39 21.27 14.06
CA GLU A 221 6.42 20.54 12.79
C GLU A 221 7.69 20.85 11.97
N GLN A 222 8.39 19.79 11.58
CA GLN A 222 9.49 19.85 10.63
C GLN A 222 9.02 19.57 9.19
N PRO A 223 9.66 20.17 8.17
CA PRO A 223 9.25 20.02 6.76
C PRO A 223 9.78 18.74 6.09
N GLY A 224 10.52 17.88 6.79
CA GLY A 224 11.30 16.82 6.14
C GLY A 224 12.43 17.38 5.29
N VAL A 225 12.97 16.56 4.37
CA VAL A 225 14.04 16.94 3.44
C VAL A 225 13.81 16.25 2.10
N TYR A 226 13.66 17.02 1.03
CA TYR A 226 13.68 16.51 -0.34
C TYR A 226 14.90 17.10 -1.06
N PRO A 227 15.78 16.30 -1.69
CA PRO A 227 16.97 16.81 -2.37
C PRO A 227 16.65 17.77 -3.51
N GLU A 228 17.42 18.85 -3.64
CA GLU A 228 17.35 19.77 -4.78
C GLU A 228 18.04 19.21 -6.04
N GLU A 229 18.94 18.24 -5.86
CA GLU A 229 19.66 17.56 -6.93
C GLU A 229 19.51 16.03 -6.82
N GLU A 230 19.66 15.34 -7.95
CA GLU A 230 19.68 13.88 -7.98
C GLU A 230 20.81 13.34 -7.10
N ILE A 231 20.51 12.34 -6.28
CA ILE A 231 21.55 11.65 -5.52
C ILE A 231 22.58 11.01 -6.46
N SER A 232 23.80 10.83 -5.97
CA SER A 232 24.87 10.21 -6.76
C SER A 232 24.43 8.89 -7.42
N SER A 233 24.85 8.67 -8.67
CA SER A 233 24.66 7.40 -9.38
C SER A 233 25.23 6.19 -8.63
N LYS A 234 26.25 6.40 -7.77
CA LYS A 234 26.79 5.36 -6.88
C LYS A 234 25.79 4.89 -5.82
N LEU A 235 24.86 5.76 -5.42
CA LEU A 235 23.75 5.46 -4.52
C LEU A 235 22.50 4.98 -5.26
N GLY A 236 22.54 4.95 -6.60
CA GLY A 236 21.48 4.47 -7.48
C GLY A 236 20.63 5.56 -8.13
N GLY A 237 20.98 6.84 -7.94
CA GLY A 237 20.33 7.97 -8.60
C GLY A 237 18.82 8.05 -8.36
N VAL A 238 18.12 8.68 -9.31
CA VAL A 238 16.67 8.86 -9.34
C VAL A 238 15.92 7.53 -9.21
N GLY A 239 16.51 6.43 -9.69
CA GLY A 239 15.94 5.10 -9.55
C GLY A 239 15.74 4.73 -8.08
N ARG A 240 16.80 4.80 -7.26
CA ARG A 240 16.72 4.44 -5.83
C ARG A 240 15.97 5.49 -4.99
N MET A 241 15.92 6.74 -5.43
CA MET A 241 14.98 7.73 -4.88
C MET A 241 13.53 7.26 -5.06
N CYS A 242 13.18 6.79 -6.26
CA CYS A 242 11.82 6.37 -6.59
C CYS A 242 11.38 5.03 -5.99
N SER A 243 12.31 4.11 -5.70
CA SER A 243 11.99 2.78 -5.17
C SER A 243 12.17 2.64 -3.65
N PHE A 244 13.18 3.29 -3.08
CA PHE A 244 13.54 3.20 -1.66
C PHE A 244 13.43 4.53 -0.93
N GLY A 245 13.15 5.64 -1.61
CA GLY A 245 13.19 6.97 -0.99
C GLY A 245 14.61 7.38 -0.60
N GLU A 246 15.63 6.84 -1.26
CA GLU A 246 17.04 7.10 -0.92
C GLU A 246 17.34 8.61 -1.00
N GLY A 247 18.02 9.15 0.01
CA GLY A 247 18.33 10.59 0.10
C GLY A 247 17.17 11.49 0.52
N ILE A 248 15.96 10.95 0.73
CA ILE A 248 14.77 11.71 1.11
C ILE A 248 14.45 11.45 2.59
N SER A 249 13.99 12.47 3.31
CA SER A 249 13.36 12.36 4.63
C SER A 249 11.93 12.90 4.54
N MET A 250 10.95 12.10 4.93
CA MET A 250 9.55 12.51 4.96
C MET A 250 8.97 12.36 6.36
N THR A 251 8.13 13.32 6.74
CA THR A 251 7.42 13.27 8.02
C THR A 251 6.15 12.41 7.90
N PRO A 252 5.70 11.80 9.01
CA PRO A 252 4.39 11.15 9.07
C PRO A 252 3.24 12.05 8.58
N LEU A 253 3.29 13.35 8.89
CA LEU A 253 2.29 14.32 8.43
C LEU A 253 2.31 14.48 6.89
N GLN A 254 3.48 14.55 6.26
CA GLN A 254 3.57 14.63 4.78
C GLN A 254 2.99 13.39 4.10
N VAL A 255 3.31 12.20 4.62
CA VAL A 255 2.75 10.95 4.10
C VAL A 255 1.22 10.92 4.29
N GLY A 256 0.73 11.39 5.45
CA GLY A 256 -0.69 11.50 5.75
C GLY A 256 -1.42 12.50 4.84
N ALA A 257 -0.81 13.64 4.52
CA ALA A 257 -1.38 14.64 3.63
C ALA A 257 -1.48 14.13 2.18
N LEU A 258 -0.44 13.45 1.67
CA LEU A 258 -0.49 12.81 0.35
C LEU A 258 -1.62 11.77 0.29
N VAL A 259 -1.70 10.88 1.27
CA VAL A 259 -2.74 9.83 1.30
C VAL A 259 -4.13 10.41 1.51
N THR A 260 -4.26 11.52 2.24
CA THR A 260 -5.49 12.32 2.34
C THR A 260 -5.94 12.84 0.97
N ALA A 261 -5.04 13.41 0.19
CA ALA A 261 -5.36 13.88 -1.15
C ALA A 261 -5.76 12.73 -2.09
N ILE A 262 -5.13 11.55 -1.97
CA ILE A 262 -5.56 10.35 -2.71
C ILE A 262 -6.96 9.92 -2.25
N ALA A 263 -7.21 9.86 -0.95
CA ALA A 263 -8.45 9.38 -0.37
C ALA A 263 -9.64 10.32 -0.61
N ASN A 264 -9.43 11.59 -0.96
CA ASN A 264 -10.51 12.57 -1.18
C ASN A 264 -10.68 13.01 -2.65
N GLY A 265 -9.97 12.39 -3.59
CA GLY A 265 -10.09 12.73 -5.01
C GLY A 265 -9.14 13.82 -5.52
N GLY A 266 -8.24 14.35 -4.68
CA GLY A 266 -7.17 15.25 -5.11
C GLY A 266 -7.10 16.59 -4.38
N THR A 267 -7.84 16.80 -3.30
CA THR A 267 -7.72 18.04 -2.51
C THR A 267 -6.63 17.89 -1.45
N LEU A 268 -5.50 18.57 -1.62
CA LEU A 268 -4.46 18.65 -0.61
C LEU A 268 -4.83 19.76 0.38
N TYR A 269 -5.22 19.38 1.59
CA TYR A 269 -5.45 20.30 2.69
C TYR A 269 -4.14 20.60 3.44
N TYR A 270 -4.05 21.77 4.06
CA TYR A 270 -3.16 21.88 5.20
C TYR A 270 -3.73 21.04 6.34
N LEU A 271 -2.91 20.16 6.93
CA LEU A 271 -3.34 19.37 8.07
C LEU A 271 -3.51 20.28 9.29
N GLN A 272 -4.58 20.08 10.05
CA GLN A 272 -4.91 20.93 11.18
C GLN A 272 -5.12 20.07 12.43
N HIS A 273 -4.38 20.39 13.49
CA HIS A 273 -4.48 19.76 14.80
C HIS A 273 -4.97 20.79 15.83
N PRO A 274 -6.30 21.01 15.93
CA PRO A 274 -6.82 21.92 16.94
C PRO A 274 -6.54 21.35 18.34
N THR A 275 -5.92 22.14 19.21
CA THR A 275 -5.51 21.71 20.55
C THR A 275 -6.36 22.32 21.67
N THR A 276 -7.44 23.04 21.33
CA THR A 276 -8.37 23.63 22.31
C THR A 276 -9.83 23.41 21.87
N PRO A 277 -10.79 23.37 22.81
CA PRO A 277 -12.21 23.28 22.46
C PRO A 277 -12.68 24.41 21.54
N ALA A 278 -12.18 25.63 21.75
CA ALA A 278 -12.49 26.78 20.90
C ALA A 278 -11.94 26.60 19.48
N ALA A 279 -10.73 26.06 19.31
CA ALA A 279 -10.16 25.76 18.00
C ALA A 279 -10.92 24.63 17.29
N VAL A 280 -11.44 23.65 18.03
CA VAL A 280 -12.31 22.60 17.49
C VAL A 280 -13.63 23.18 17.01
N ALA A 281 -14.27 24.03 17.82
CA ALA A 281 -15.57 24.64 17.49
C ALA A 281 -15.48 25.58 16.26
N ASN A 282 -14.36 26.29 16.12
CA ASN A 282 -14.11 27.22 15.01
C ASN A 282 -13.34 26.58 13.85
N PHE A 283 -13.21 25.25 13.83
CA PHE A 283 -12.45 24.56 12.80
C PHE A 283 -13.05 24.81 11.41
N GLN A 284 -12.20 25.24 10.48
CA GLN A 284 -12.51 25.36 9.05
C GLN A 284 -11.38 24.74 8.23
N PRO A 285 -11.69 23.88 7.24
CA PRO A 285 -10.68 23.29 6.36
C PRO A 285 -9.92 24.35 5.56
N VAL A 286 -8.60 24.26 5.53
CA VAL A 286 -7.77 25.14 4.69
C VAL A 286 -7.18 24.36 3.51
N VAL A 287 -7.66 24.66 2.31
CA VAL A 287 -7.13 24.03 1.07
C VAL A 287 -5.74 24.57 0.78
N LYS A 288 -4.75 23.68 0.70
CA LYS A 288 -3.39 24.01 0.27
C LYS A 288 -3.26 24.01 -1.25
N ARG A 289 -3.77 22.96 -1.91
CA ARG A 289 -3.70 22.80 -3.36
C ARG A 289 -4.80 21.85 -3.86
N ARG A 290 -5.24 22.05 -5.11
CA ARG A 290 -6.06 21.05 -5.83
C ARG A 290 -5.18 20.33 -6.83
N LEU A 291 -5.14 19.01 -6.73
CA LEU A 291 -4.37 18.10 -7.57
C LEU A 291 -5.30 17.47 -8.60
N ASN A 292 -4.88 17.46 -9.87
CA ASN A 292 -5.64 16.79 -10.93
C ASN A 292 -5.33 15.28 -10.96
N ILE A 293 -5.65 14.57 -9.88
CA ILE A 293 -5.40 13.13 -9.73
C ILE A 293 -6.69 12.29 -9.67
N GLY A 294 -7.86 12.93 -9.67
CA GLY A 294 -9.17 12.26 -9.57
C GLY A 294 -9.33 11.09 -10.54
N GLY A 295 -9.01 11.31 -11.81
CA GLY A 295 -9.07 10.27 -12.86
C GLY A 295 -7.97 9.21 -12.76
N LEU A 296 -6.91 9.45 -11.99
CA LEU A 296 -5.78 8.53 -11.81
C LEU A 296 -5.94 7.61 -10.59
N ILE A 297 -6.78 7.99 -9.63
CA ILE A 297 -7.00 7.22 -8.40
C ILE A 297 -7.50 5.79 -8.69
N PRO A 298 -8.43 5.54 -9.63
CA PRO A 298 -8.82 4.17 -9.99
C PRO A 298 -7.65 3.31 -10.50
N GLU A 299 -6.68 3.90 -11.19
CA GLU A 299 -5.49 3.20 -11.69
C GLU A 299 -4.55 2.75 -10.54
N LEU A 300 -4.53 3.54 -9.46
CA LEU A 300 -3.71 3.29 -8.27
C LEU A 300 -4.39 2.33 -7.28
N SER A 301 -5.71 2.40 -7.20
CA SER A 301 -6.53 1.80 -6.13
C SER A 301 -6.39 0.29 -6.08
N ASP A 302 -6.46 -0.40 -7.22
CA ASP A 302 -6.31 -1.87 -7.30
C ASP A 302 -4.97 -2.34 -6.71
N GLY A 303 -3.90 -1.59 -6.95
CA GLY A 303 -2.57 -1.92 -6.43
C GLY A 303 -2.43 -1.67 -4.92
N MET A 304 -3.11 -0.64 -4.41
CA MET A 304 -3.17 -0.33 -2.98
C MET A 304 -4.06 -1.31 -2.20
N ALA A 305 -5.20 -1.72 -2.77
CA ALA A 305 -6.05 -2.79 -2.24
C ALA A 305 -5.30 -4.13 -2.26
N GLY A 306 -4.68 -4.46 -3.41
CA GLY A 306 -3.89 -5.68 -3.56
C GLY A 306 -2.72 -5.78 -2.59
N ALA A 307 -2.17 -4.64 -2.12
CA ALA A 307 -1.18 -4.66 -1.05
C ALA A 307 -1.71 -5.29 0.24
N VAL A 308 -2.99 -5.04 0.58
CA VAL A 308 -3.67 -5.58 1.77
C VAL A 308 -4.17 -7.01 1.51
N GLU A 309 -4.78 -7.27 0.35
CA GLU A 309 -5.40 -8.58 0.07
C GLU A 309 -4.38 -9.73 -0.05
N TYR A 310 -3.34 -9.52 -0.85
CA TYR A 310 -2.37 -10.56 -1.22
C TYR A 310 -0.91 -10.09 -1.19
N GLY A 311 -0.69 -8.81 -0.91
CA GLY A 311 0.62 -8.17 -0.97
C GLY A 311 1.27 -7.94 0.39
N THR A 312 2.07 -6.87 0.44
CA THR A 312 2.96 -6.55 1.56
C THR A 312 2.25 -6.17 2.87
N ALA A 313 0.99 -5.73 2.81
CA ALA A 313 0.19 -5.28 3.95
C ALA A 313 -0.76 -6.36 4.50
N ARG A 314 -0.74 -7.60 3.98
CA ARG A 314 -1.63 -8.70 4.37
C ARG A 314 -1.76 -8.97 5.87
N ARG A 315 -0.77 -8.60 6.68
CA ARG A 315 -0.87 -8.74 8.15
C ARG A 315 -1.96 -7.87 8.77
N LEU A 316 -2.44 -6.85 8.07
CA LEU A 316 -3.63 -6.09 8.47
C LEU A 316 -4.84 -7.01 8.68
N LEU A 317 -5.04 -7.95 7.75
CA LEU A 317 -6.17 -8.89 7.72
C LEU A 317 -6.17 -9.90 8.89
N ALA A 318 -5.12 -9.91 9.72
CA ALA A 318 -5.14 -10.69 10.96
C ALA A 318 -6.05 -10.07 12.04
N ASN A 319 -6.43 -8.80 11.89
CA ASN A 319 -7.22 -8.07 12.89
C ASN A 319 -8.49 -7.44 12.29
N PHE A 320 -8.53 -7.17 10.98
CA PHE A 320 -9.63 -6.42 10.36
C PHE A 320 -9.84 -6.85 8.91
N ASN A 321 -11.06 -7.24 8.55
CA ASN A 321 -11.48 -7.64 7.20
C ASN A 321 -12.91 -7.20 6.84
N GLU A 322 -13.52 -6.37 7.68
CA GLU A 322 -14.91 -5.94 7.58
C GLU A 322 -15.10 -4.88 6.48
N GLU A 323 -14.08 -4.05 6.24
CA GLU A 323 -14.10 -3.00 5.21
C GLU A 323 -12.86 -3.06 4.31
N GLU A 324 -13.00 -2.55 3.08
CA GLU A 324 -11.89 -2.46 2.14
C GLU A 324 -10.86 -1.42 2.62
N ILE A 325 -9.61 -1.86 2.81
CA ILE A 325 -8.49 -0.97 3.15
C ILE A 325 -7.53 -0.89 1.98
N LEU A 326 -7.22 0.33 1.57
CA LEU A 326 -6.21 0.62 0.55
C LEU A 326 -4.98 1.19 1.24
N GLY A 327 -3.79 0.70 0.91
CA GLY A 327 -2.59 1.24 1.52
C GLY A 327 -1.27 0.87 0.88
N LYS A 328 -0.20 1.40 1.48
CA LYS A 328 1.18 1.13 1.05
C LYS A 328 2.10 0.99 2.24
N THR A 329 2.84 -0.13 2.26
CA THR A 329 3.91 -0.35 3.24
C THR A 329 5.23 0.28 2.81
N GLY A 330 6.07 0.59 3.78
CA GLY A 330 7.48 0.94 3.62
C GLY A 330 8.36 0.18 4.60
N THR A 331 9.52 -0.29 4.15
CA THR A 331 10.54 -0.89 5.03
C THR A 331 11.92 -0.56 4.51
N CYS A 332 12.77 -0.03 5.38
CA CYS A 332 14.17 0.24 5.09
C CYS A 332 14.95 0.33 6.40
N SER A 333 16.27 0.27 6.30
CA SER A 333 17.19 0.37 7.44
C SER A 333 18.23 1.44 7.13
N ARG A 334 18.50 2.34 8.08
CA ARG A 334 19.52 3.38 7.97
C ARG A 334 20.22 3.55 9.31
N ALA A 335 21.56 3.63 9.30
CA ALA A 335 22.39 3.87 10.49
C ALA A 335 22.08 2.97 11.70
N GLY A 336 21.73 1.69 11.46
CA GLY A 336 21.39 0.74 12.53
C GLY A 336 20.00 0.96 13.16
N THR A 337 19.12 1.68 12.47
CA THR A 337 17.70 1.79 12.79
C THR A 337 16.88 1.26 11.63
N ARG A 338 15.85 0.47 11.93
CA ARG A 338 14.87 0.00 10.96
C ARG A 338 13.62 0.86 11.03
N TYR A 339 13.05 1.14 9.88
CA TYR A 339 11.80 1.88 9.74
C TYR A 339 10.70 0.97 9.20
N GLY A 340 9.52 1.08 9.80
CA GLY A 340 8.30 0.41 9.36
C GLY A 340 7.22 1.45 9.10
N TRP A 341 6.80 1.57 7.85
CA TRP A 341 5.73 2.49 7.45
C TRP A 341 4.52 1.70 6.97
N PHE A 342 3.34 2.22 7.28
CA PHE A 342 2.13 1.89 6.56
C PHE A 342 1.23 3.13 6.51
N ALA A 343 0.84 3.53 5.31
CA ALA A 343 -0.13 4.60 5.11
C ALA A 343 -1.31 4.03 4.34
N SER A 344 -2.52 4.31 4.82
CA SER A 344 -3.73 3.66 4.34
C SER A 344 -4.96 4.52 4.54
N TYR A 345 -6.06 4.15 3.89
CA TYR A 345 -7.38 4.64 4.22
C TYR A 345 -8.42 3.53 4.10
N ALA A 346 -9.45 3.59 4.94
CA ALA A 346 -10.64 2.75 4.80
C ALA A 346 -11.56 3.32 3.72
N ASN A 347 -11.95 2.50 2.75
CA ASN A 347 -12.87 2.84 1.70
C ASN A 347 -14.29 2.36 2.06
N THR A 348 -14.91 3.04 3.01
CA THR A 348 -16.28 2.71 3.47
C THR A 348 -17.31 3.65 2.83
N ASN A 349 -18.59 3.25 2.85
CA ASN A 349 -19.70 4.07 2.39
C ASN A 349 -20.08 5.20 3.36
N PHE A 350 -19.66 5.13 4.63
CA PHE A 350 -20.10 6.04 5.71
C PHE A 350 -19.06 7.11 6.06
N GLY A 351 -17.87 7.01 5.48
CA GLY A 351 -16.77 7.93 5.70
C GLY A 351 -15.41 7.29 5.43
N ARG A 352 -14.39 8.13 5.25
CA ARG A 352 -13.02 7.67 5.11
C ARG A 352 -12.21 8.20 6.27
N VAL A 353 -11.27 7.39 6.76
CA VAL A 353 -10.23 7.83 7.69
C VAL A 353 -8.90 7.39 7.13
N VAL A 354 -7.94 8.31 7.10
CA VAL A 354 -6.56 8.03 6.72
C VAL A 354 -5.79 7.66 7.98
N VAL A 355 -5.10 6.53 7.92
CA VAL A 355 -4.24 6.03 8.98
C VAL A 355 -2.80 5.98 8.50
N VAL A 356 -1.90 6.64 9.24
CA VAL A 356 -0.45 6.51 9.06
C VAL A 356 0.15 5.90 10.31
N VAL A 357 0.84 4.78 10.15
CA VAL A 357 1.64 4.14 11.19
C VAL A 357 3.10 4.24 10.78
N PHE A 358 3.91 4.87 11.63
CA PHE A 358 5.36 4.93 11.47
C PHE A 358 6.04 4.35 12.71
N LEU A 359 6.98 3.44 12.48
CA LEU A 359 7.72 2.73 13.50
C LEU A 359 9.21 2.90 13.29
N GLU A 360 9.96 3.03 14.37
CA GLU A 360 11.42 3.00 14.37
C GLU A 360 11.95 1.98 15.40
N GLY A 361 13.09 1.36 15.11
CA GLY A 361 13.67 0.39 16.03
C GLY A 361 14.56 -0.64 15.37
N GLY A 362 14.38 -1.90 15.76
CA GLY A 362 15.21 -3.01 15.35
C GLY A 362 14.47 -4.04 14.49
N ARG A 363 14.80 -5.32 14.66
CA ARG A 363 14.27 -6.42 13.84
C ARG A 363 12.73 -6.49 13.77
N PRO A 364 11.97 -6.27 14.86
CA PRO A 364 10.50 -6.29 14.84
C PRO A 364 9.85 -5.15 14.04
N THR A 365 10.61 -4.10 13.71
CA THR A 365 10.11 -2.90 13.04
C THR A 365 10.15 -3.05 11.53
N PHE A 366 8.99 -3.14 10.88
CA PHE A 366 8.87 -3.22 9.42
C PHE A 366 7.44 -2.91 8.96
N GLY A 367 7.26 -2.66 7.67
CA GLY A 367 6.00 -2.22 7.06
C GLY A 367 4.83 -3.17 7.30
N PRO A 368 4.96 -4.49 7.09
CA PRO A 368 3.90 -5.42 7.48
C PRO A 368 3.54 -5.40 8.97
N LYS A 369 4.47 -5.08 9.90
CA LYS A 369 4.11 -4.86 11.31
C LYS A 369 3.32 -3.56 11.49
N ALA A 370 3.68 -2.49 10.78
CA ALA A 370 2.90 -1.25 10.75
C ALA A 370 1.49 -1.47 10.18
N ALA A 371 1.33 -2.33 9.16
CA ALA A 371 0.03 -2.72 8.61
C ALA A 371 -0.82 -3.54 9.60
N GLU A 372 -0.18 -4.43 10.37
CA GLU A 372 -0.84 -5.17 11.46
C GLU A 372 -1.39 -4.22 12.55
N ILE A 373 -0.62 -3.19 12.92
CA ILE A 373 -1.05 -2.13 13.86
C ILE A 373 -2.24 -1.37 13.28
N ALA A 374 -2.19 -0.96 12.01
CA ALA A 374 -3.32 -0.30 11.36
C ALA A 374 -4.57 -1.19 11.34
N GLY A 375 -4.42 -2.50 11.16
CA GLY A 375 -5.53 -3.46 11.28
C GLY A 375 -6.19 -3.43 12.67
N ARG A 376 -5.40 -3.43 13.75
CA ARG A 376 -5.94 -3.27 15.11
C ARG A 376 -6.66 -1.92 15.27
N MET A 377 -6.10 -0.85 14.72
CA MET A 377 -6.73 0.47 14.77
C MET A 377 -8.08 0.49 14.05
N TYR A 378 -8.16 -0.03 12.82
CA TYR A 378 -9.42 -0.10 12.09
C TYR A 378 -10.46 -0.97 12.81
N HIS A 379 -10.05 -2.11 13.36
CA HIS A 379 -10.92 -2.94 14.20
C HIS A 379 -11.45 -2.17 15.40
N ASN A 380 -10.59 -1.43 16.12
CA ASN A 380 -10.99 -0.64 17.27
C ASN A 380 -11.95 0.50 16.88
N LEU A 381 -11.73 1.17 15.74
CA LEU A 381 -12.64 2.19 15.24
C LEU A 381 -14.01 1.60 14.85
N TYR A 382 -14.01 0.46 14.16
CA TYR A 382 -15.21 -0.22 13.74
C TYR A 382 -16.04 -0.71 14.94
N SER A 383 -15.40 -1.34 15.93
CA SER A 383 -16.05 -1.85 17.14
C SER A 383 -16.62 -0.76 18.06
N HIS A 384 -16.27 0.53 17.83
CA HIS A 384 -16.81 1.67 18.57
C HIS A 384 -17.67 2.58 17.67
N ASP A 385 -18.30 2.00 16.65
CA ASP A 385 -19.28 2.66 15.77
C ASP A 385 -18.76 3.93 15.07
N PHE A 386 -17.44 4.07 14.88
CA PHE A 386 -16.89 5.23 14.19
C PHE A 386 -17.36 5.34 12.74
N PHE A 387 -17.56 4.18 12.09
CA PHE A 387 -18.08 4.08 10.71
C PHE A 387 -19.60 3.90 10.65
N ALA A 388 -20.32 4.05 11.77
CA ALA A 388 -21.78 3.99 11.75
C ALA A 388 -22.38 5.26 11.13
N GLU A 389 -23.58 5.11 10.56
CA GLU A 389 -24.36 6.21 9.99
C GLU A 389 -24.63 7.27 11.08
N LYS A 390 -24.05 8.46 10.94
CA LYS A 390 -24.35 9.57 11.86
C LYS A 390 -25.75 10.09 11.52
N PRO A 391 -26.65 10.27 12.50
CA PRO A 391 -27.97 10.84 12.23
C PRO A 391 -27.81 12.21 11.57
N ALA A 392 -28.59 12.46 10.51
CA ALA A 392 -28.58 13.72 9.79
C ALA A 392 -28.82 14.87 10.78
N VAL A 393 -27.91 15.84 10.80
CA VAL A 393 -28.14 17.11 11.50
C VAL A 393 -29.32 17.79 10.81
N PRO A 394 -30.38 18.20 11.54
CA PRO A 394 -31.49 18.93 10.93
C PRO A 394 -30.95 20.16 10.21
N GLU A 395 -31.27 20.26 8.93
CA GLU A 395 -30.93 21.41 8.10
C GLU A 395 -31.46 22.67 8.81
N ALA A 396 -30.58 23.63 9.08
CA ALA A 396 -31.00 24.89 9.69
C ALA A 396 -32.05 25.53 8.77
N PRO A 397 -33.19 26.02 9.31
CA PRO A 397 -34.24 26.58 8.49
C PRO A 397 -33.66 27.73 7.66
N ALA A 398 -33.93 27.70 6.35
CA ALA A 398 -33.51 28.72 5.41
C ALA A 398 -33.90 30.12 5.95
N PRO A 399 -33.04 31.13 5.78
CA PRO A 399 -33.38 32.49 6.20
C PRO A 399 -34.63 32.94 5.46
N VAL A 400 -35.67 33.29 6.22
CA VAL A 400 -36.89 33.91 5.70
C VAL A 400 -36.49 35.25 5.10
N VAL A 401 -36.46 35.33 3.77
CA VAL A 401 -36.31 36.59 3.05
C VAL A 401 -37.61 37.37 3.25
N PRO A 402 -37.60 38.57 3.88
CA PRO A 402 -38.81 39.37 3.98
C PRO A 402 -39.25 39.79 2.58
N ALA A 403 -40.53 39.57 2.28
CA ALA A 403 -41.14 39.98 1.02
C ALA A 403 -40.95 41.50 0.83
N ALA A 404 -40.46 41.87 -0.37
CA ALA A 404 -40.35 43.26 -0.77
C ALA A 404 -41.74 43.92 -0.68
N GLY A 405 -41.83 44.99 0.11
CA GLY A 405 -43.03 45.78 0.26
C GLY A 405 -43.50 46.34 -1.08
N GLU A 406 -44.79 46.20 -1.33
CA GLU A 406 -45.50 46.88 -2.41
C GLU A 406 -45.30 48.39 -2.27
N THR A 407 -44.81 49.01 -3.34
CA THR A 407 -44.78 50.46 -3.49
C THR A 407 -46.20 50.92 -3.77
N SER A 408 -46.86 51.51 -2.77
CA SER A 408 -48.10 52.25 -2.95
C SER A 408 -47.79 53.55 -3.68
N THR A 409 -48.12 53.62 -4.96
CA THR A 409 -48.38 54.88 -5.65
C THR A 409 -49.81 55.33 -5.32
N SER A 410 -49.94 56.48 -4.69
CA SER A 410 -51.18 57.25 -4.70
C SER A 410 -50.86 58.73 -4.74
N ASP A 411 -51.49 59.40 -5.70
CA ASP A 411 -51.64 60.85 -5.85
C ASP A 411 -52.09 61.57 -4.57
#